data_AF-A0A813A6S8-F1
#
_entry.id   AF-A0A813A6S8-F1
#
_cell.length_a   1.000
_cell.length_b   1.000
_cell.length_c   1.000
_cell.angle_alpha   90.00
_cell.angle_beta   90.00
_cell.angle_gamma   90.00
#
_symmetry.space_group_name_H-M   'P 1'
#
loop_
_entity.id
_entity.type
_entity.pdbx_description
1 polymer ?
#
loop_
_entity_poly.entity_id
_entity_poly.type
_entity_poly.pdbx_seq_one_letter_code
_entity_poly.pdbx_strand_id
1 'polypeptide(L)'
;MKMTIEPPKGLKSNLLRAFSSIDPDWFAEACTRSTECKQTFRKMLFGLCFFHALIQERCTYGPLGWNIPYQFSEPDRQICMMQLRMFLEENDSVPYAALRYTAAEANYGGRVTDVHDRRCINFLLTDFYCPEILKDDYKFSPSGIYYAPAYSVSLEPYIEYIRSLPINQMPEAFGLHANANLVAAISEAMRLLGTAAALQPRTGGGGGGASQDDVVMEAATKYLEEVRPPFDTEASNAKYPVDYNESMNT
;
A
#
# COMPACT_ATOMS: atom_id res chain seq x y z
N MET A 1 6.74 32.11 7.12
CA MET A 1 7.17 30.83 7.74
C MET A 1 6.53 29.71 6.95
N LYS A 2 7.30 28.80 6.35
CA LYS A 2 6.76 27.62 5.64
C LYS A 2 6.85 26.44 6.61
N MET A 3 5.74 26.10 7.27
CA MET A 3 5.65 24.85 8.03
C MET A 3 5.15 23.75 7.11
N THR A 4 5.88 22.65 7.04
CA THR A 4 5.44 21.42 6.35
C THR A 4 5.10 20.41 7.44
N ILE A 5 3.84 19.98 7.49
CA ILE A 5 3.40 18.91 8.38
C ILE A 5 3.36 17.64 7.53
N GLU A 6 4.41 16.83 7.60
CA GLU A 6 4.39 15.50 7.00
C GLU A 6 3.67 14.54 7.96
N PRO A 7 2.79 13.66 7.46
CA PRO A 7 2.19 12.63 8.29
C PRO A 7 3.30 11.70 8.85
N PRO A 8 3.20 11.28 10.12
CA PRO A 8 4.22 10.44 10.72
C PRO A 8 4.27 9.09 9.99
N LYS A 9 5.47 8.65 9.61
CA LYS A 9 5.70 7.38 8.90
C LYS A 9 5.60 6.19 9.86
N GLY A 10 5.24 5.03 9.33
CA GLY A 10 5.18 3.76 10.05
C GLY A 10 3.76 3.36 10.43
N LEU A 11 3.50 2.05 10.39
CA LEU A 11 2.21 1.43 10.71
C LEU A 11 1.72 1.84 12.10
N LYS A 12 2.62 1.82 13.11
CA LYS A 12 2.31 2.22 14.48
C LYS A 12 1.78 3.66 14.54
N SER A 13 2.46 4.58 13.87
CA SER A 13 2.11 6.01 13.88
C SER A 13 0.78 6.26 13.17
N ASN A 14 0.58 5.64 12.00
CA ASN A 14 -0.66 5.74 11.24
C ASN A 14 -1.85 5.16 12.02
N LEU A 15 -1.67 4.00 12.65
CA LEU A 15 -2.69 3.36 13.47
C LEU A 15 -3.02 4.16 14.73
N LEU A 16 -2.00 4.69 15.41
CA LEU A 16 -2.20 5.54 16.58
C LEU A 16 -2.99 6.79 16.21
N ARG A 17 -2.65 7.44 15.10
CA ARG A 17 -3.41 8.60 14.59
C ARG A 17 -4.86 8.24 14.28
N ALA A 18 -5.08 7.14 13.56
CA ALA A 18 -6.43 6.70 13.19
C ALA A 18 -7.28 6.40 14.42
N PHE A 19 -6.72 5.71 15.41
CA PHE A 19 -7.48 5.26 16.58
C PHE A 19 -7.65 6.38 17.63
N SER A 20 -6.64 7.22 17.84
CA SER A 20 -6.70 8.34 18.78
C SER A 20 -7.57 9.50 18.30
N SER A 21 -7.92 9.57 17.01
CA SER A 21 -8.86 10.57 16.51
C SER A 21 -10.34 10.15 16.64
N ILE A 22 -10.61 8.97 17.21
CA ILE A 22 -11.97 8.50 17.46
C ILE A 22 -12.49 9.21 18.71
N ASP A 23 -13.71 9.73 18.62
CA ASP A 23 -14.39 10.33 19.76
C ASP A 23 -14.71 9.26 20.83
N PRO A 24 -14.25 9.45 22.09
CA PRO A 24 -14.45 8.45 23.16
C PRO A 24 -15.92 8.15 23.47
N ASP A 25 -16.77 9.18 23.43
CA ASP A 25 -18.20 9.04 23.74
C ASP A 25 -18.91 8.26 22.62
N TRP A 26 -18.64 8.62 21.36
CA TRP A 26 -19.12 7.87 20.19
C TRP A 26 -18.67 6.41 20.23
N PHE A 27 -17.43 6.13 20.63
CA PHE A 27 -16.91 4.77 20.76
C PHE A 27 -17.61 3.99 21.87
N ALA A 28 -17.83 4.61 23.04
CA ALA A 28 -18.49 3.99 24.17
C ALA A 28 -19.97 3.67 23.88
N GLU A 29 -20.66 4.58 23.21
CA GLU A 29 -22.09 4.50 22.90
C GLU A 29 -22.42 3.69 21.63
N ALA A 30 -21.43 3.42 20.78
CA ALA A 30 -21.66 2.67 19.54
C ALA A 30 -22.16 1.24 19.78
N CYS A 31 -23.14 0.84 18.95
CA CYS A 31 -23.81 -0.45 18.95
C CYS A 31 -24.53 -0.75 20.27
N THR A 32 -25.85 -0.56 20.32
CA THR A 32 -26.64 -0.76 21.55
C THR A 32 -27.49 -2.04 21.56
N ARG A 33 -27.62 -2.71 20.41
CA ARG A 33 -28.51 -3.87 20.20
C ARG A 33 -28.22 -5.05 21.14
N SER A 34 -26.95 -5.39 21.35
CA SER A 34 -26.54 -6.49 22.22
C SER A 34 -25.07 -6.36 22.64
N THR A 35 -24.68 -7.09 23.69
CA THR A 35 -23.26 -7.20 24.11
C THR A 35 -22.38 -7.78 22.99
N GLU A 36 -22.89 -8.75 22.24
CA GLU A 36 -22.19 -9.34 21.10
C GLU A 36 -21.97 -8.31 19.97
N CYS A 37 -22.98 -7.50 19.66
CA CYS A 37 -22.88 -6.41 18.69
C CYS A 37 -21.80 -5.39 19.12
N LYS A 38 -21.76 -5.02 20.41
CA LYS A 38 -20.72 -4.15 20.99
C LYS A 38 -19.32 -4.72 20.83
N GLN A 39 -19.13 -6.01 21.11
CA GLN A 39 -17.84 -6.69 20.99
C GLN A 39 -17.39 -6.79 19.54
N THR A 40 -18.30 -7.22 18.65
CA THR A 40 -18.09 -7.34 17.21
C THR A 40 -17.66 -6.00 16.61
N PHE A 41 -18.40 -4.92 16.92
CA PHE A 41 -18.09 -3.59 16.43
C PHE A 41 -16.67 -3.16 16.80
N ARG A 42 -16.25 -3.35 18.05
CA ARG A 42 -14.93 -2.90 18.52
C ARG A 42 -13.78 -3.71 17.91
N LYS A 43 -13.95 -5.03 17.79
CA LYS A 43 -13.00 -5.90 17.09
C LYS A 43 -12.84 -5.49 15.63
N MET A 44 -13.96 -5.33 14.92
CA MET A 44 -13.95 -4.96 13.51
C MET A 44 -13.51 -3.51 13.26
N LEU A 45 -13.80 -2.59 14.20
CA LEU A 45 -13.34 -1.20 14.13
C LEU A 45 -11.82 -1.12 14.27
N PHE A 46 -11.25 -1.91 15.19
CA PHE A 46 -9.80 -2.03 15.29
C PHE A 46 -9.21 -2.59 13.98
N GLY A 47 -9.80 -3.65 13.43
CA GLY A 47 -9.41 -4.21 12.13
C GLY A 47 -9.46 -3.18 11.00
N LEU A 48 -10.53 -2.37 10.91
CA LEU A 48 -10.67 -1.29 9.94
C LEU A 48 -9.60 -0.21 10.09
N CYS A 49 -9.29 0.20 11.33
CA CYS A 49 -8.24 1.19 11.58
C CYS A 49 -6.85 0.64 11.25
N PHE A 50 -6.61 -0.64 11.54
CA PHE A 50 -5.39 -1.34 11.16
C PHE A 50 -5.24 -1.42 9.64
N PHE A 51 -6.30 -1.83 8.94
CA PHE A 51 -6.37 -1.84 7.49
C PHE A 51 -6.06 -0.45 6.90
N HIS A 52 -6.68 0.61 7.43
CA HIS A 52 -6.42 1.98 6.98
C HIS A 52 -4.94 2.37 7.14
N ALA A 53 -4.35 2.07 8.30
CA ALA A 53 -2.93 2.33 8.56
C ALA A 53 -2.01 1.50 7.65
N LEU A 54 -2.39 0.25 7.37
CA LEU A 54 -1.67 -0.67 6.48
C LEU A 54 -1.67 -0.16 5.04
N ILE A 55 -2.81 0.23 4.48
CA ILE A 55 -2.87 0.71 3.09
C ILE A 55 -2.14 2.04 2.90
N GLN A 56 -2.14 2.91 3.91
CA GLN A 56 -1.34 4.15 3.93
C GLN A 56 0.15 3.86 3.91
N GLU A 57 0.61 2.95 4.77
CA GLU A 57 2.04 2.62 4.84
C GLU A 57 2.51 1.83 3.61
N ARG A 58 1.64 1.00 3.01
CA ARG A 58 1.94 0.30 1.75
C ARG A 58 2.33 1.24 0.60
N CYS A 59 1.87 2.50 0.60
CA CYS A 59 2.28 3.49 -0.40
C CYS A 59 3.78 3.79 -0.39
N THR A 60 4.51 3.46 0.69
CA THR A 60 5.97 3.65 0.79
C THR A 60 6.78 2.60 0.03
N TYR A 61 6.15 1.50 -0.41
CA TYR A 61 6.82 0.39 -1.10
C TYR A 61 6.81 0.51 -2.64
N GLY A 62 6.37 1.66 -3.18
CA GLY A 62 6.25 1.87 -4.62
C GLY A 62 5.39 0.78 -5.27
N PRO A 63 5.76 0.26 -6.46
CA PRO A 63 5.02 -0.78 -7.19
C PRO A 63 4.81 -2.09 -6.42
N LEU A 64 5.62 -2.40 -5.39
CA LEU A 64 5.38 -3.57 -4.54
C LEU A 64 4.21 -3.36 -3.58
N GLY A 65 3.95 -2.10 -3.22
CA GLY A 65 2.81 -1.69 -2.43
C GLY A 65 1.57 -1.51 -3.30
N TRP A 66 1.67 -0.59 -4.26
CA TRP A 66 0.63 -0.20 -5.20
C TRP A 66 1.26 0.18 -6.55
N ASN A 67 0.63 -0.22 -7.66
CA ASN A 67 1.09 0.18 -8.99
C ASN A 67 0.97 1.71 -9.19
N ILE A 68 -0.06 2.32 -8.61
CA ILE A 68 -0.29 3.77 -8.67
C ILE A 68 -0.16 4.38 -7.25
N PRO A 69 0.50 5.54 -7.10
CA PRO A 69 0.69 6.19 -5.80
C PRO A 69 -0.61 6.85 -5.29
N TYR A 70 -1.48 6.06 -4.67
CA TYR A 70 -2.74 6.53 -4.10
C TYR A 70 -2.56 7.31 -2.79
N GLN A 71 -3.51 8.19 -2.51
CA GLN A 71 -3.61 8.91 -1.24
C GLN A 71 -4.92 8.54 -0.52
N PHE A 72 -4.84 7.63 0.44
CA PHE A 72 -5.96 7.24 1.29
C PHE A 72 -6.17 8.27 2.40
N SER A 73 -7.38 8.81 2.51
CA SER A 73 -7.66 9.93 3.40
C SER A 73 -8.54 9.55 4.59
N GLU A 74 -8.55 10.44 5.58
CA GLU A 74 -9.32 10.27 6.81
C GLU A 74 -10.85 10.20 6.57
N PRO A 75 -11.45 11.00 5.67
CA PRO A 75 -12.86 10.84 5.30
C PRO A 75 -13.27 9.43 4.87
N ASP A 76 -12.38 8.69 4.19
CA ASP A 76 -12.66 7.32 3.74
C ASP A 76 -12.85 6.38 4.92
N ARG A 77 -11.99 6.56 5.93
CA ARG A 77 -12.06 5.79 7.16
C ARG A 77 -13.32 6.15 7.94
N GLN A 78 -13.63 7.45 8.06
CA GLN A 78 -14.81 7.93 8.78
C GLN A 78 -16.10 7.34 8.20
N ILE A 79 -16.26 7.35 6.88
CA ILE A 79 -17.46 6.77 6.27
C ILE A 79 -17.52 5.24 6.44
N CYS A 80 -16.38 4.54 6.36
CA CYS A 80 -16.32 3.10 6.66
C CYS A 80 -16.69 2.80 8.12
N MET A 81 -16.29 3.63 9.08
CA MET A 81 -16.64 3.47 10.50
C MET A 81 -18.15 3.65 10.73
N MET A 82 -18.74 4.66 10.12
CA MET A 82 -20.18 4.91 10.20
C MET A 82 -20.98 3.75 9.60
N GLN A 83 -20.58 3.28 8.41
CA GLN A 83 -21.19 2.13 7.76
C GLN A 83 -21.03 0.85 8.58
N LEU A 84 -19.85 0.61 9.18
CA LEU A 84 -19.63 -0.54 10.06
C LEU A 84 -20.64 -0.54 11.22
N ARG A 85 -20.82 0.60 11.88
CA ARG A 85 -21.81 0.73 12.96
C ARG A 85 -23.22 0.46 12.45
N MET A 86 -23.63 1.12 11.37
CA MET A 86 -24.96 0.98 10.76
C MET A 86 -25.27 -0.48 10.41
N PHE A 87 -24.37 -1.15 9.68
CA PHE A 87 -24.59 -2.54 9.27
C PHE A 87 -24.72 -3.50 10.46
N LEU A 88 -23.97 -3.29 11.54
CA LEU A 88 -24.05 -4.15 12.73
C LEU A 88 -25.29 -3.89 13.60
N GLU A 89 -25.81 -2.67 13.58
CA GLU A 89 -27.06 -2.30 14.27
C GLU A 89 -28.30 -2.79 13.51
N GLU A 90 -28.28 -2.75 12.17
CA GLU A 90 -29.44 -3.09 11.32
C GLU A 90 -29.57 -4.58 10.97
N ASN A 91 -28.49 -5.35 11.09
CA ASN A 91 -28.48 -6.77 10.71
C ASN A 91 -28.26 -7.68 11.91
N ASP A 92 -28.97 -8.81 11.96
CA ASP A 92 -28.82 -9.78 13.05
C ASP A 92 -27.44 -10.43 13.05
N SER A 93 -26.93 -10.77 11.85
CA SER A 93 -25.59 -11.32 11.60
C SER A 93 -24.70 -10.32 10.87
N VAL A 94 -23.39 -10.43 11.06
CA VAL A 94 -22.41 -9.55 10.40
C VAL A 94 -22.44 -9.71 8.87
N PRO A 95 -22.77 -8.67 8.08
CA PRO A 95 -22.85 -8.76 6.64
C PRO A 95 -21.46 -8.53 6.00
N TYR A 96 -20.54 -9.47 6.18
CA TYR A 96 -19.13 -9.33 5.76
C TYR A 96 -18.95 -8.98 4.28
N ALA A 97 -19.77 -9.55 3.38
CA ALA A 97 -19.69 -9.27 1.96
C ALA A 97 -20.05 -7.80 1.64
N ALA A 98 -21.10 -7.28 2.28
CA ALA A 98 -21.51 -5.88 2.13
C ALA A 98 -20.45 -4.94 2.70
N LEU A 99 -19.94 -5.22 3.91
CA LEU A 99 -18.88 -4.43 4.55
C LEU A 99 -17.60 -4.39 3.72
N ARG A 100 -17.20 -5.53 3.14
CA ARG A 100 -16.03 -5.60 2.25
C ARG A 100 -16.24 -4.78 0.98
N TYR A 101 -17.41 -4.92 0.35
CA TYR A 101 -17.75 -4.16 -0.84
C TYR A 101 -17.77 -2.64 -0.56
N THR A 102 -18.46 -2.20 0.48
CA THR A 102 -18.56 -0.76 0.76
C THR A 102 -17.21 -0.16 1.11
N ALA A 103 -16.38 -0.83 1.91
CA ALA A 103 -15.06 -0.33 2.25
C ALA A 103 -14.08 -0.39 1.07
N ALA A 104 -13.85 -1.56 0.45
CA ALA A 104 -12.81 -1.73 -0.55
C ALA A 104 -13.20 -1.26 -1.95
N GLU A 105 -14.46 -1.42 -2.38
CA GLU A 105 -14.91 -1.04 -3.73
C GLU A 105 -15.51 0.36 -3.77
N ALA A 106 -16.39 0.71 -2.82
CA ALA A 106 -17.09 1.99 -2.87
C ALA A 106 -16.27 3.14 -2.26
N ASN A 107 -15.78 2.98 -1.02
CA ASN A 107 -15.14 4.07 -0.28
C ASN A 107 -13.67 4.25 -0.68
N TYR A 108 -12.84 3.23 -0.45
CA TYR A 108 -11.42 3.28 -0.87
C TYR A 108 -11.27 3.03 -2.37
N GLY A 109 -12.08 2.12 -2.95
CA GLY A 109 -12.01 1.73 -4.35
C GLY A 109 -12.33 2.85 -5.34
N GLY A 110 -13.08 3.88 -4.93
CA GLY A 110 -13.26 5.10 -5.72
C GLY A 110 -11.96 5.84 -6.04
N ARG A 111 -10.86 5.58 -5.30
CA ARG A 111 -9.51 6.07 -5.61
C ARG A 111 -8.65 5.08 -6.38
N VAL A 112 -8.92 3.79 -6.23
CA VAL A 112 -8.07 2.73 -6.76
C VAL A 112 -8.50 2.42 -8.19
N THR A 113 -7.75 2.94 -9.15
CA THR A 113 -8.06 2.86 -10.58
C THR A 113 -7.48 1.64 -11.29
N ASP A 114 -6.36 1.08 -10.80
CA ASP A 114 -5.72 -0.09 -11.39
C ASP A 114 -6.44 -1.38 -10.98
N VAL A 115 -6.59 -2.32 -11.93
CA VAL A 115 -7.34 -3.57 -11.70
C VAL A 115 -6.62 -4.49 -10.72
N HIS A 116 -5.28 -4.54 -10.76
CA HIS A 116 -4.50 -5.35 -9.83
C HIS A 116 -4.49 -4.75 -8.43
N ASP A 117 -4.37 -3.42 -8.33
CA ASP A 117 -4.48 -2.71 -7.06
C ASP A 117 -5.89 -2.87 -6.45
N ARG A 118 -6.95 -2.82 -7.25
CA ARG A 118 -8.32 -3.13 -6.80
C ARG A 118 -8.44 -4.55 -6.24
N ARG A 119 -7.84 -5.54 -6.91
CA ARG A 119 -7.81 -6.91 -6.39
C ARG A 119 -7.03 -7.00 -5.08
N CYS A 120 -5.90 -6.29 -5.00
CA CYS A 120 -5.03 -6.26 -3.82
C CYS A 120 -5.75 -5.67 -2.60
N ILE A 121 -6.37 -4.49 -2.73
CA ILE A 121 -7.06 -3.84 -1.61
C ILE A 121 -8.23 -4.67 -1.08
N ASN A 122 -8.98 -5.32 -1.97
CA ASN A 122 -10.04 -6.25 -1.59
C ASN A 122 -9.51 -7.46 -0.82
N PHE A 123 -8.43 -8.06 -1.30
CA PHE A 123 -7.81 -9.20 -0.63
C PHE A 123 -7.29 -8.82 0.76
N LEU A 124 -6.56 -7.70 0.88
CA LEU A 124 -6.07 -7.20 2.17
C LEU A 124 -7.20 -6.98 3.17
N LEU A 125 -8.35 -6.50 2.73
CA LEU A 125 -9.49 -6.28 3.63
C LEU A 125 -10.09 -7.59 4.18
N THR A 126 -9.90 -8.72 3.48
CA THR A 126 -10.42 -10.02 3.95
C THR A 126 -9.79 -10.48 5.26
N ASP A 127 -8.57 -10.04 5.59
CA ASP A 127 -7.91 -10.34 6.86
C ASP A 127 -8.55 -9.60 8.05
N PHE A 128 -9.32 -8.53 7.79
CA PHE A 128 -9.91 -7.70 8.83
C PHE A 128 -11.43 -7.83 8.91
N TYR A 129 -12.10 -8.06 7.78
CA TYR A 129 -13.54 -8.30 7.70
C TYR A 129 -13.84 -9.78 7.46
N CYS A 130 -13.49 -10.58 8.47
CA CYS A 130 -13.68 -12.02 8.55
C CYS A 130 -14.31 -12.45 9.90
N PRO A 131 -14.95 -13.63 9.97
CA PRO A 131 -15.42 -14.20 11.24
C PRO A 131 -14.31 -14.39 12.28
N GLU A 132 -13.10 -14.68 11.83
CA GLU A 132 -11.94 -15.01 12.66
C GLU A 132 -11.49 -13.84 13.53
N ILE A 133 -11.69 -12.58 13.10
CA ILE A 133 -11.30 -11.38 13.89
C ILE A 133 -11.97 -11.32 15.26
N LEU A 134 -13.10 -12.01 15.43
CA LEU A 134 -13.83 -12.06 16.69
C LEU A 134 -13.14 -12.95 17.73
N LYS A 135 -12.20 -13.80 17.31
CA LYS A 135 -11.44 -14.68 18.19
C LYS A 135 -10.16 -13.97 18.67
N ASP A 136 -9.87 -14.06 19.97
CA ASP A 136 -8.70 -13.39 20.58
C ASP A 136 -7.34 -13.99 20.14
N ASP A 137 -7.35 -15.22 19.65
CA ASP A 137 -6.18 -15.93 19.12
C ASP A 137 -5.85 -15.54 17.67
N TYR A 138 -6.78 -14.90 16.95
CA TYR A 138 -6.56 -14.51 15.57
C TYR A 138 -5.49 -13.41 15.43
N LYS A 139 -4.53 -13.65 14.53
CA LYS A 139 -3.40 -12.77 14.25
C LYS A 139 -3.45 -12.28 12.81
N PHE A 140 -3.13 -11.01 12.61
CA PHE A 140 -3.10 -10.36 11.29
C PHE A 140 -1.85 -10.68 10.48
N SER A 141 -0.83 -11.29 11.10
CA SER A 141 0.43 -11.60 10.46
C SER A 141 1.12 -12.82 11.09
N PRO A 142 2.04 -13.48 10.37
CA PRO A 142 2.77 -14.65 10.88
C PRO A 142 3.56 -14.45 12.18
N SER A 143 4.11 -13.27 12.47
CA SER A 143 4.82 -13.03 13.74
C SER A 143 3.94 -13.09 14.98
N GLY A 144 2.62 -13.01 14.83
CA GLY A 144 1.67 -12.99 15.95
C GLY A 144 1.67 -11.69 16.77
N ILE A 145 2.45 -10.68 16.37
CA ILE A 145 2.55 -9.38 17.05
C ILE A 145 1.27 -8.56 16.82
N TYR A 146 0.71 -8.64 15.62
CA TYR A 146 -0.41 -7.82 15.17
C TYR A 146 -1.74 -8.57 15.32
N TYR A 147 -2.68 -8.02 16.08
CA TYR A 147 -3.99 -8.61 16.34
C TYR A 147 -4.98 -7.55 16.84
N ALA A 148 -6.28 -7.87 16.84
CA ALA A 148 -7.30 -7.04 17.49
C ALA A 148 -7.30 -7.31 19.01
N PRO A 149 -7.07 -6.29 19.87
CA PRO A 149 -7.13 -6.46 21.33
C PRO A 149 -8.47 -7.05 21.81
N ALA A 150 -8.46 -7.61 23.02
CA ALA A 150 -9.68 -8.07 23.68
C ALA A 150 -10.66 -6.91 23.87
N TYR A 151 -11.95 -7.24 24.01
CA TYR A 151 -13.00 -6.25 24.20
C TYR A 151 -12.74 -5.34 25.41
N SER A 152 -12.76 -4.04 25.15
CA SER A 152 -12.78 -2.97 26.14
C SER A 152 -13.83 -1.93 25.79
N VAL A 153 -14.46 -1.35 26.82
CA VAL A 153 -15.43 -0.25 26.69
C VAL A 153 -14.74 1.08 26.37
N SER A 154 -13.53 1.29 26.91
CA SER A 154 -12.72 2.50 26.67
C SER A 154 -11.70 2.30 25.55
N LEU A 155 -11.23 3.41 24.97
CA LEU A 155 -10.21 3.44 23.93
C LEU A 155 -8.81 3.12 24.48
N GLU A 156 -8.53 3.45 25.75
CA GLU A 156 -7.21 3.35 26.38
C GLU A 156 -6.51 2.01 26.18
N PRO A 157 -7.14 0.83 26.41
CA PRO A 157 -6.45 -0.45 26.22
C PRO A 157 -6.01 -0.71 24.78
N TYR A 158 -6.78 -0.24 23.80
CA TYR A 158 -6.39 -0.35 22.39
C TYR A 158 -5.24 0.59 22.07
N ILE A 159 -5.27 1.82 22.58
CA ILE A 159 -4.19 2.80 22.41
C ILE A 159 -2.90 2.29 23.05
N GLU A 160 -2.97 1.69 24.24
CA GLU A 160 -1.81 1.12 24.93
C GLU A 160 -1.22 -0.06 24.16
N TYR A 161 -2.08 -0.93 23.61
CA TYR A 161 -1.63 -1.97 22.69
C TYR A 161 -0.88 -1.38 21.49
N ILE A 162 -1.45 -0.36 20.82
CA ILE A 162 -0.82 0.30 19.68
C ILE A 162 0.54 0.91 20.09
N ARG A 163 0.64 1.50 21.28
CA ARG A 163 1.90 2.05 21.81
C ARG A 163 2.94 0.97 22.09
N SER A 164 2.55 -0.26 22.38
CA SER A 164 3.48 -1.38 22.56
C SER A 164 4.03 -1.96 21.26
N LEU A 165 3.42 -1.65 20.11
CA LEU A 165 3.87 -2.12 18.80
C LEU A 165 5.29 -1.62 18.45
N PRO A 166 6.05 -2.40 17.65
CA PRO A 166 7.40 -2.01 17.22
C PRO A 166 7.35 -0.77 16.31
N ILE A 167 8.35 0.10 16.48
CA ILE A 167 8.51 1.32 15.66
C ILE A 167 8.85 0.94 14.21
N ASN A 168 9.71 -0.06 14.03
CA ASN A 168 10.08 -0.60 12.74
C ASN A 168 9.28 -1.87 12.50
N GLN A 169 8.40 -1.85 11.49
CA GLN A 169 7.57 -3.00 11.14
C GLN A 169 8.23 -3.84 10.05
N MET A 170 8.05 -5.16 10.15
CA MET A 170 8.51 -6.08 9.10
C MET A 170 7.50 -6.09 7.94
N PRO A 171 7.95 -6.37 6.69
CA PRO A 171 7.08 -6.39 5.51
C PRO A 171 5.86 -7.32 5.62
N GLU A 172 5.99 -8.38 6.42
CA GLU A 172 4.90 -9.33 6.70
C GLU A 172 3.65 -8.67 7.31
N ALA A 173 3.80 -7.57 8.05
CA ALA A 173 2.68 -6.80 8.60
C ALA A 173 1.80 -6.17 7.51
N PHE A 174 2.35 -6.03 6.30
CA PHE A 174 1.68 -5.49 5.13
C PHE A 174 1.32 -6.57 4.11
N GLY A 175 1.55 -7.85 4.41
CA GLY A 175 1.40 -8.96 3.44
C GLY A 175 2.48 -8.96 2.36
N LEU A 176 3.66 -8.40 2.63
CA LEU A 176 4.78 -8.33 1.70
C LEU A 176 5.90 -9.30 2.09
N HIS A 177 6.67 -9.74 1.10
CA HIS A 177 7.88 -10.54 1.32
C HIS A 177 8.98 -9.70 1.99
N ALA A 178 9.86 -10.34 2.77
CA ALA A 178 10.96 -9.67 3.48
C ALA A 178 11.85 -8.78 2.59
N ASN A 179 12.01 -9.17 1.32
CA ASN A 179 12.78 -8.39 0.33
C ASN A 179 12.16 -7.02 0.00
N ALA A 180 10.88 -6.79 0.31
CA ALA A 180 10.24 -5.51 0.02
C ALA A 180 10.91 -4.34 0.78
N ASN A 181 11.39 -4.58 2.00
CA ASN A 181 12.16 -3.58 2.75
C ASN A 181 13.47 -3.21 2.04
N LEU A 182 14.16 -4.20 1.47
CA LEU A 182 15.40 -3.96 0.73
C LEU A 182 15.13 -3.10 -0.51
N VAL A 183 14.11 -3.44 -1.28
CA VAL A 183 13.73 -2.69 -2.50
C VAL A 183 13.32 -1.26 -2.16
N ALA A 184 12.50 -1.07 -1.12
CA ALA A 184 12.09 0.26 -0.66
C ALA A 184 13.29 1.10 -0.20
N ALA A 185 14.22 0.50 0.56
CA ALA A 185 15.43 1.16 1.02
C ALA A 185 16.36 1.57 -0.13
N ILE A 186 16.54 0.70 -1.14
CA ILE A 186 17.32 1.02 -2.35
C ILE A 186 16.67 2.18 -3.11
N SER A 187 15.35 2.14 -3.32
CA SER A 187 14.62 3.20 -4.03
C SER A 187 14.75 4.55 -3.30
N GLU A 188 14.59 4.56 -1.98
CA GLU A 188 14.75 5.77 -1.17
C GLU A 188 16.20 6.29 -1.21
N ALA A 189 17.19 5.40 -1.12
CA ALA A 189 18.59 5.77 -1.24
C ALA A 189 18.90 6.39 -2.61
N MET A 190 18.42 5.80 -3.70
CA MET A 190 18.58 6.35 -5.06
C MET A 190 17.92 7.73 -5.19
N ARG A 191 16.73 7.93 -4.62
CA ARG A 191 16.03 9.23 -4.61
C ARG A 191 16.83 10.29 -3.86
N LEU A 192 17.37 9.95 -2.69
CA LEU A 192 18.20 10.86 -1.88
C LEU A 192 19.52 11.19 -2.61
N LEU A 193 20.19 10.20 -3.19
CA LEU A 193 21.42 10.40 -3.96
C LEU A 193 21.18 11.25 -5.21
N GLY A 194 20.08 11.00 -5.93
CA GLY A 194 19.69 11.82 -7.08
C GLY A 194 19.41 13.27 -6.70
N THR A 195 18.76 13.49 -5.54
CA THR A 195 18.56 14.84 -4.98
C THR A 195 19.90 15.49 -4.61
N ALA A 196 20.80 14.77 -3.96
CA ALA A 196 22.13 15.27 -3.61
C ALA A 196 22.95 15.63 -4.86
N ALA A 197 22.91 14.80 -5.90
CA ALA A 197 23.55 15.08 -7.19
C ALA A 197 22.95 16.32 -7.87
N ALA A 198 21.63 16.50 -7.83
CA ALA A 198 20.97 17.69 -8.37
C ALA A 198 21.33 18.99 -7.62
N LEU A 199 21.70 18.89 -6.34
CA LEU A 199 22.19 20.01 -5.53
C LEU A 199 23.68 20.33 -5.77
N GLN A 200 24.43 19.47 -6.47
CA GLN A 200 25.83 19.76 -6.75
C GLN A 200 25.96 20.98 -7.68
N PRO A 201 26.91 21.90 -7.40
CA PRO A 201 27.10 23.07 -8.24
C PRO A 201 27.50 22.64 -9.65
N ARG A 202 26.68 22.99 -10.64
CA ARG A 202 26.97 22.75 -12.07
C ARG A 202 28.14 23.59 -12.59
N THR A 203 28.60 24.55 -11.79
CA THR A 203 29.70 25.46 -12.08
C THR A 203 30.71 25.38 -10.93
N GLY A 204 31.68 24.47 -11.05
CA GLY A 204 32.69 24.25 -10.03
C GLY A 204 33.85 23.35 -10.49
N GLY A 205 34.78 23.94 -11.25
CA GLY A 205 36.22 23.62 -11.24
C GLY A 205 36.72 22.39 -12.00
N GLY A 206 37.42 22.63 -13.13
CA GLY A 206 38.40 21.70 -13.70
C GLY A 206 38.16 21.31 -15.16
N GLY A 207 38.43 22.21 -16.11
CA GLY A 207 38.44 21.92 -17.54
C GLY A 207 39.64 21.05 -17.94
N GLY A 208 39.55 19.74 -17.70
CA GLY A 208 40.59 18.76 -18.08
C GLY A 208 40.07 17.36 -18.41
N GLY A 209 38.76 17.11 -18.36
CA GLY A 209 38.14 15.85 -18.79
C GLY A 209 37.33 16.05 -20.08
N ALA A 210 37.11 14.96 -20.82
CA ALA A 210 36.19 14.93 -21.95
C ALA A 210 34.84 15.51 -21.53
N SER A 211 34.24 16.34 -22.40
CA SER A 211 32.93 16.91 -22.11
C SER A 211 31.88 15.80 -22.01
N GLN A 212 30.74 16.08 -21.38
CA GLN A 212 29.64 15.13 -21.33
C GLN A 212 29.20 14.71 -22.74
N ASP A 213 29.26 15.63 -23.70
CA ASP A 213 28.94 15.38 -25.10
C ASP A 213 29.97 14.48 -25.78
N ASP A 214 31.26 14.65 -25.49
CA ASP A 214 32.33 13.79 -26.02
C ASP A 214 32.16 12.35 -25.55
N VAL A 215 31.86 12.14 -24.26
CA VAL A 215 31.63 10.81 -23.68
C VAL A 215 30.38 10.15 -24.28
N VAL A 216 29.32 10.92 -24.48
CA VAL A 216 28.08 10.42 -25.11
C VAL A 216 28.33 10.05 -26.57
N MET A 217 29.08 10.87 -27.32
CA MET A 217 29.42 10.59 -28.71
C MET A 217 30.31 9.36 -28.84
N GLU A 218 31.33 9.21 -27.99
CA GLU A 218 32.19 8.01 -27.97
C GLU A 218 31.37 6.74 -27.72
N ALA A 219 30.48 6.77 -26.72
CA ALA A 219 29.60 5.64 -26.41
C ALA A 219 28.64 5.34 -27.59
N ALA A 220 28.05 6.37 -28.20
CA ALA A 220 27.14 6.22 -29.33
C ALA A 220 27.85 5.61 -30.56
N THR A 221 29.06 6.08 -30.88
CA THR A 221 29.88 5.52 -31.98
C THR A 221 30.21 4.06 -31.71
N LYS A 222 30.64 3.73 -30.49
CA LYS A 222 30.92 2.34 -30.11
C LYS A 222 29.69 1.43 -30.24
N TYR A 223 28.52 1.89 -29.78
CA TYR A 223 27.29 1.12 -29.96
C TYR A 223 26.94 0.94 -31.43
N LEU A 224 27.13 1.97 -32.27
CA LEU A 224 26.85 1.89 -33.70
C LEU A 224 27.77 0.87 -34.41
N GLU A 225 29.01 0.73 -33.96
CA GLU A 225 29.95 -0.28 -34.47
C GLU A 225 29.61 -1.71 -33.97
N GLU A 226 29.12 -1.85 -32.74
CA GLU A 226 28.73 -3.15 -32.16
C GLU A 226 27.34 -3.64 -32.61
N VAL A 227 26.46 -2.72 -33.06
CA VAL A 227 25.13 -3.06 -33.53
C VAL A 227 25.22 -3.88 -34.81
N ARG A 228 24.62 -5.07 -34.79
CA ARG A 228 24.53 -5.92 -35.97
C ARG A 228 23.79 -5.19 -37.10
N PRO A 229 24.16 -5.44 -38.37
CA PRO A 229 23.43 -4.91 -39.51
C PRO A 229 21.92 -5.20 -39.37
N PRO A 230 21.05 -4.30 -39.87
CA PRO A 230 19.62 -4.56 -39.96
C PRO A 230 19.37 -5.93 -40.59
N PHE A 231 18.44 -6.68 -40.02
CA PHE A 231 18.07 -7.99 -40.56
C PHE A 231 17.58 -7.85 -42.00
N ASP A 232 18.12 -8.64 -42.90
CA ASP A 232 17.77 -8.62 -44.32
C ASP A 232 16.40 -9.26 -44.53
N THR A 233 15.37 -8.42 -44.50
CA THR A 233 13.97 -8.81 -44.67
C THR A 233 13.69 -9.30 -46.09
N GLU A 234 14.39 -8.80 -47.10
CA GLU A 234 14.21 -9.20 -48.49
C GLU A 234 14.75 -10.62 -48.73
N ALA A 235 15.96 -10.92 -48.26
CA ALA A 235 16.54 -12.25 -48.33
C ALA A 235 15.72 -13.26 -47.49
N SER A 236 15.20 -12.84 -46.34
CA SER A 236 14.32 -13.67 -45.52
C SER A 236 13.01 -13.98 -46.21
N ASN A 237 12.34 -12.99 -46.81
CA ASN A 237 11.09 -13.18 -47.56
C ASN A 237 11.28 -14.03 -48.83
N ALA A 238 12.43 -13.91 -49.49
CA ALA A 238 12.76 -14.77 -50.63
C ALA A 238 12.99 -16.23 -50.22
N LYS A 239 13.57 -16.46 -49.03
CA LYS A 239 13.86 -17.80 -48.50
C LYS A 239 12.65 -18.46 -47.84
N TYR A 240 11.78 -17.66 -47.24
CA TYR A 240 10.57 -18.09 -46.53
C TYR A 240 9.37 -17.24 -47.02
N PRO A 241 8.82 -17.54 -48.20
CA PRO A 241 7.70 -16.79 -48.74
C PRO A 241 6.44 -17.00 -47.91
N VAL A 242 5.58 -15.99 -47.87
CA VAL A 242 4.29 -16.01 -47.20
C VAL A 242 3.40 -17.08 -47.86
N ASP A 243 3.16 -18.17 -47.15
CA ASP A 243 2.16 -19.18 -47.49
C ASP A 243 0.86 -18.88 -46.73
N TYR A 244 -0.23 -18.69 -47.47
CA TYR A 244 -1.57 -18.42 -46.96
C TYR A 244 -2.17 -19.59 -46.15
N ASN A 245 -1.56 -20.78 -46.20
CA ASN A 245 -2.00 -21.96 -45.44
C ASN A 245 -1.30 -22.09 -44.08
N GLU A 246 -0.29 -21.26 -43.79
CA GLU A 246 0.48 -21.30 -42.55
C GLU A 246 0.07 -20.15 -41.63
N SER A 247 -0.54 -20.47 -40.49
CA SER A 247 -1.19 -19.48 -39.60
C SER A 247 -0.24 -18.55 -38.87
N MET A 248 1.08 -18.76 -38.98
CA MET A 248 2.12 -17.93 -38.38
C MET A 248 2.78 -16.98 -39.38
N ASN A 249 2.41 -17.05 -40.67
CA ASN A 249 2.80 -16.05 -41.65
C ASN A 249 1.86 -14.84 -41.51
N THR A 250 2.38 -13.72 -41.00
CA THR A 250 1.67 -12.43 -40.97
C THR A 250 2.26 -11.48 -41.99
#